data_AF-A0A3M1HK96-F1
#
_entry.id   AF-A0A3M1HK96-F1
#
_cell.length_a   1.000
_cell.length_b   1.000
_cell.length_c   1.000
_cell.angle_alpha   90.00
_cell.angle_beta   90.00
_cell.angle_gamma   90.00
#
_symmetry.space_group_name_H-M   'P 1'
#
loop_
_entity.id
_entity.type
_entity.pdbx_description
1 polymer ?
#
loop_
_entity_poly.entity_id
_entity_poly.type
_entity_poly.pdbx_seq_one_letter_code
_entity_poly.pdbx_strand_id
1 'polypeptide(L)' 'LGDIVIAAPTAARQAHAAGHTPAEEICLLAVHGILHLLGYDHDTPARKEAMWQKQAQILAANGLAHVKPTEETHE' A
#
# COMPACT_ATOMS: atom_id res chain seq x y z
N LEU A 1 -16.15 7.82 4.01
CA LEU A 1 -14.69 7.57 3.92
C LEU A 1 -14.31 6.50 4.91
N GLY A 2 -14.52 6.61 6.23
CA GLY A 2 -14.35 5.46 7.14
C GLY A 2 -12.95 5.38 7.73
N ASP A 3 -12.63 4.26 8.39
CA ASP A 3 -11.42 4.10 9.20
C ASP A 3 -10.39 3.17 8.55
N ILE A 4 -9.10 3.44 8.79
CA ILE A 4 -7.98 2.60 8.40
C ILE A 4 -7.28 2.14 9.68
N VAL A 5 -7.16 0.82 9.84
CA VAL A 5 -6.48 0.21 10.99
C VAL A 5 -5.27 -0.55 10.48
N ILE A 6 -4.08 -0.17 10.97
CA ILE A 6 -2.81 -0.78 10.58
C ILE A 6 -2.21 -1.49 11.78
N ALA A 7 -1.96 -2.80 11.67
CA ALA A 7 -1.27 -3.56 12.68
C ALA A 7 0.23 -3.31 12.61
N ALA A 8 0.76 -2.49 13.52
CA ALA A 8 2.18 -2.11 13.54
C ALA A 8 3.17 -3.31 13.52
N PRO A 9 2.93 -4.42 14.25
CA PRO A 9 3.82 -5.59 14.17
C PRO A 9 3.83 -6.25 12.79
N THR A 10 2.68 -6.27 12.10
CA THR A 10 2.56 -6.81 10.74
C THR A 10 3.30 -5.92 9.74
N ALA A 11 3.11 -4.60 9.82
CA ALA A 11 3.84 -3.64 8.99
C ALA A 11 5.35 -3.76 9.20
N ALA A 12 5.83 -3.91 10.43
CA ALA A 12 7.27 -4.12 10.67
C ALA A 12 7.80 -5.41 10.00
N ARG A 13 7.03 -6.50 10.02
CA ARG A 13 7.40 -7.77 9.36
C ARG A 13 7.44 -7.62 7.84
N GLN A 14 6.42 -6.98 7.25
CA GLN A 14 6.33 -6.74 5.81
C GLN A 14 7.47 -5.82 5.34
N ALA A 15 7.75 -4.75 6.08
CA ALA A 15 8.85 -3.83 5.81
C ALA A 15 10.21 -4.54 5.73
N HIS A 16 10.47 -5.41 6.72
CA HIS A 16 11.69 -6.22 6.73
C HIS A 16 11.77 -7.16 5.52
N ALA A 17 10.66 -7.80 5.13
CA ALA A 17 10.62 -8.70 3.98
C ALA A 17 10.83 -7.97 2.64
N ALA A 18 10.30 -6.74 2.51
CA ALA A 18 10.42 -5.93 1.29
C ALA A 18 11.66 -5.03 1.25
N GLY A 19 12.44 -4.96 2.34
CA GLY A 19 13.71 -4.22 2.39
C GLY A 19 13.56 -2.71 2.53
N HIS A 20 12.50 -2.23 3.18
CA HIS A 20 12.31 -0.83 3.54
C HIS A 20 11.94 -0.68 5.03
N THR A 21 11.83 0.54 5.52
CA THR A 21 11.57 0.81 6.94
C THR A 21 10.11 0.57 7.32
N PRO A 22 9.81 0.30 8.61
CA PRO A 22 8.43 0.19 9.08
C PRO A 22 7.59 1.45 8.86
N ALA A 23 8.20 2.63 8.91
CA ALA A 23 7.50 3.89 8.64
C ALA A 23 7.06 3.99 7.18
N GLU A 24 7.92 3.57 6.25
CA GLU A 24 7.60 3.50 4.82
C GLU A 24 6.48 2.51 4.52
N GLU A 25 6.46 1.38 5.23
CA GLU A 25 5.36 0.41 5.13
C GLU A 25 4.04 0.96 5.64
N ILE A 26 4.06 1.67 6.77
CA ILE A 26 2.86 2.33 7.29
C ILE A 26 2.34 3.35 6.27
N CYS A 27 3.22 4.11 5.61
CA CYS A 27 2.83 5.02 4.53
C CYS A 27 2.20 4.27 3.35
N LEU A 28 2.80 3.16 2.91
CA LEU A 28 2.24 2.31 1.86
C LEU A 28 0.83 1.81 2.23
N LEU A 29 0.68 1.21 3.41
CA LEU A 29 -0.59 0.65 3.89
C LEU A 29 -1.65 1.74 4.10
N ALA A 30 -1.25 2.94 4.54
CA ALA A 30 -2.16 4.07 4.65
C ALA A 30 -2.64 4.56 3.28
N VAL A 31 -1.74 4.71 2.30
CA VAL A 31 -2.11 5.07 0.92
C VAL A 31 -3.05 4.02 0.32
N HIS A 32 -2.71 2.74 0.49
CA HIS A 32 -3.52 1.61 0.03
C HIS A 32 -4.93 1.63 0.65
N GLY A 33 -5.01 1.77 1.99
CA GLY A 33 -6.28 1.89 2.69
C GLY A 33 -7.12 3.09 2.24
N ILE A 34 -6.50 4.26 2.05
CA ILE A 34 -7.18 5.46 1.53
C ILE A 34 -7.75 5.19 0.14
N LEU A 35 -6.99 4.53 -0.75
CA LEU A 35 -7.45 4.18 -2.09
C LEU A 35 -8.70 3.28 -2.04
N HIS A 36 -8.73 2.30 -1.13
CA HIS A 36 -9.94 1.51 -0.86
C HIS A 36 -11.13 2.36 -0.42
N LEU A 37 -10.91 3.30 0.51
CA LEU A 37 -11.98 4.21 0.96
C LEU A 37 -12.48 5.15 -0.14
N LEU A 38 -11.67 5.39 -1.18
CA LEU A 38 -12.00 6.18 -2.36
C LEU A 38 -12.62 5.35 -3.50
N GLY A 39 -12.79 4.03 -3.31
CA GLY A 39 -13.42 3.13 -4.29
C GLY A 39 -12.47 2.51 -5.31
N TYR A 40 -11.16 2.67 -5.15
CA TYR A 40 -10.18 1.82 -5.83
C TYR A 40 -10.12 0.48 -5.13
N ASP A 41 -10.01 -0.61 -5.88
CA ASP A 41 -9.87 -1.94 -5.28
C ASP A 41 -9.35 -2.89 -6.37
N HIS A 42 -8.78 -4.03 -6.01
CA HIS A 42 -7.91 -4.85 -6.85
C HIS A 42 -8.47 -6.26 -7.11
N ASP A 43 -9.79 -6.38 -7.15
CA ASP A 43 -10.53 -7.62 -7.43
C ASP A 43 -10.40 -8.16 -8.88
N THR A 44 -9.94 -7.32 -9.80
CA THR A 44 -9.78 -7.63 -11.22
C THR A 44 -8.45 -7.08 -11.71
N PRO A 45 -7.82 -7.69 -12.73
CA PRO A 45 -6.53 -7.23 -13.25
C PRO A 45 -6.53 -5.76 -13.67
N ALA A 46 -7.60 -5.30 -14.33
CA ALA A 46 -7.70 -3.92 -14.79
C ALA A 46 -7.81 -2.91 -13.63
N ARG A 47 -8.59 -3.25 -12.60
CA ARG A 47 -8.72 -2.37 -11.42
C ARG A 47 -7.47 -2.41 -10.54
N LYS A 48 -6.83 -3.58 -10.41
CA LYS A 48 -5.52 -3.73 -9.77
C LYS A 48 -4.49 -2.81 -10.41
N GLU A 49 -4.36 -2.84 -11.74
CA GLU A 49 -3.43 -1.95 -12.45
C GLU A 49 -3.72 -0.47 -12.17
N ALA A 50 -4.99 -0.06 -12.25
CA ALA A 50 -5.39 1.32 -11.97
C ALA A 50 -5.06 1.75 -10.53
N MET A 51 -5.28 0.87 -9.55
CA MET A 51 -4.95 1.14 -8.15
C MET A 51 -3.44 1.19 -7.92
N TRP A 52 -2.65 0.30 -8.53
CA TRP A 52 -1.19 0.27 -8.37
C TRP A 52 -0.53 1.51 -8.98
N GLN A 53 -0.98 1.91 -10.18
CA GLN A 53 -0.52 3.14 -10.80
C GLN A 53 -0.80 4.35 -9.89
N LYS A 54 -2.01 4.42 -9.32
CA LYS A 54 -2.38 5.52 -8.42
C LYS A 54 -1.55 5.51 -7.13
N GLN A 55 -1.35 4.33 -6.53
CA GLN A 55 -0.53 4.14 -5.34
C GLN A 55 0.92 4.56 -5.60
N ALA A 56 1.52 4.10 -6.69
CA ALA A 56 2.88 4.44 -7.07
C ALA A 56 3.06 5.95 -7.30
N GLN A 57 2.09 6.60 -7.96
CA GLN A 57 2.11 8.06 -8.15
C GLN A 57 2.10 8.81 -6.81
N ILE A 58 1.27 8.40 -5.87
CA ILE A 58 1.17 9.05 -4.55
C ILE A 58 2.47 8.83 -3.76
N LEU A 59 3.01 7.61 -3.74
CA LEU A 59 4.27 7.32 -3.05
C LEU A 59 5.44 8.10 -3.66
N ALA A 60 5.55 8.14 -4.98
CA ALA A 60 6.58 8.92 -5.67
C ALA A 60 6.48 10.42 -5.34
N ALA A 61 5.28 10.99 -5.31
CA ALA A 61 5.05 12.39 -4.93
C ALA A 61 5.47 12.71 -3.49
N ASN A 62 5.56 11.69 -2.62
CA ASN A 62 6.01 11.80 -1.23
C ASN A 62 7.46 11.32 -1.02
N GLY A 63 8.25 11.14 -2.10
CA GLY A 63 9.65 10.71 -2.02
C GLY A 63 9.85 9.22 -1.71
N LEU A 64 8.81 8.41 -1.89
CA LEU A 64 8.77 6.98 -1.56
C LEU A 64 8.71 6.07 -2.80
N ALA A 65 9.28 6.51 -3.92
CA ALA A 65 9.23 5.77 -5.20
C ALA A 65 9.92 4.38 -5.14
N HIS A 66 10.80 4.16 -4.16
CA HIS A 66 11.49 2.88 -3.94
C HIS A 66 10.69 1.89 -3.10
N VAL A 67 9.61 2.33 -2.45
CA VAL A 67 8.75 1.47 -1.63
C VAL A 67 7.93 0.57 -2.54
N LYS A 68 8.02 -0.74 -2.32
CA LYS A 68 7.36 -1.74 -3.16
C LYS A 68 6.13 -2.27 -2.44
N PRO A 69 5.01 -2.50 -3.14
CA PRO A 69 3.85 -3.17 -2.57
C PRO A 69 4.24 -4.53 -1.97
N THR A 70 3.86 -4.75 -0.71
CA THR A 70 4.17 -5.95 0.11
C THR A 70 3.10 -7.03 0.05
N GLU A 71 2.14 -6.95 -0.87
CA GLU A 71 1.04 -7.91 -0.93
C GLU A 71 1.54 -9.35 -1.07
N GLU A 72 1.38 -10.12 0.02
CA GLU A 72 1.02 -11.52 -0.07
C GLU A 72 -0.28 -11.55 -0.87
N THR A 73 -0.28 -12.20 -2.03
CA THR A 73 -1.47 -12.48 -2.82
C THR A 73 -2.58 -12.94 -1.87
N HIS A 74 -3.63 -12.14 -1.73
CA HIS A 74 -4.88 -12.55 -1.11
C HIS A 74 -5.53 -13.61 -2.03
N GLU A 75 -5.00 -14.83 -2.01
CA GLU A 75 -5.69 -16.06 -2.43
C GLU A 75 -6.26 -16.77 -1.18
#